data_AF-A0A645IR77-F1
#
_entry.id   AF-A0A645IR77-F1
#
_cell.length_a   1.000
_cell.length_b   1.000
_cell.length_c   1.000
_cell.angle_alpha   90.00
_cell.angle_beta   90.00
_cell.angle_gamma   90.00
#
_symmetry.space_group_name_H-M   'P 1'
#
loop_
_entity.id
_entity.type
_entity.pdbx_description
1 polymer ?
#
loop_
_entity_poly.entity_id
_entity_poly.type
_entity_poly.pdbx_seq_one_letter_code
_entity_poly.pdbx_strand_id
1 'polypeptide(L)'
;MGPGTGIDTKFSVKGSLIVPREVLDDLKRYASSTPRLLRQAKAHRDHKDCLFLTRSSKPYSPNLVSRLIFEMRQQAVSRGLHFLHRFHFHQSRATFGTWIIQLLLDTGIRTTDAVRFVRDAMLHKDERTTLNYIKFLEESRGKQELASKFSQAFTGLCRRTWNQEDA
;
A
#
# COMPACT_ATOMS: atom_id res chain seq x y z
N MET A 1 -13.93 -0.91 -6.50
CA MET A 1 -12.95 -1.25 -7.54
C MET A 1 -13.45 -2.43 -8.35
N GLY A 2 -13.08 -2.53 -9.64
CA GLY A 2 -13.46 -3.63 -10.52
C GLY A 2 -14.37 -3.23 -11.69
N PRO A 3 -14.89 -4.19 -12.47
CA PRO A 3 -15.72 -3.94 -13.64
C PRO A 3 -16.89 -2.98 -13.34
N GLY A 4 -17.06 -1.96 -14.18
CA GLY A 4 -18.08 -0.91 -14.01
C GLY A 4 -17.64 0.28 -13.13
N THR A 5 -16.40 0.28 -12.60
CA THR A 5 -15.86 1.41 -11.82
C THR A 5 -14.74 2.19 -12.51
N GLY A 6 -14.42 1.84 -13.77
CA GLY A 6 -13.30 2.45 -14.52
C GLY A 6 -11.91 2.07 -14.00
N ILE A 7 -11.82 1.18 -13.01
CA ILE A 7 -10.57 0.72 -12.40
C ILE A 7 -10.38 -0.75 -12.71
N ASP A 8 -9.38 -1.04 -13.55
CA ASP A 8 -8.99 -2.40 -13.89
C ASP A 8 -8.50 -3.12 -12.64
N THR A 9 -9.08 -4.29 -12.39
CA THR A 9 -8.64 -5.21 -11.34
C THR A 9 -8.16 -6.48 -12.00
N LYS A 10 -7.12 -7.09 -11.42
CA LYS A 10 -6.66 -8.40 -11.88
C LYS A 10 -7.82 -9.39 -11.74
N PHE A 11 -8.17 -10.07 -12.83
CA PHE A 11 -9.30 -11.02 -12.92
C PHE A 11 -10.70 -10.42 -12.72
N SER A 12 -10.88 -9.11 -12.91
CA SER A 12 -12.20 -8.47 -12.85
C SER A 12 -12.93 -8.64 -11.50
N VAL A 13 -12.17 -8.78 -10.41
CA VAL A 13 -12.71 -8.92 -9.05
C VAL A 13 -13.30 -7.59 -8.59
N LYS A 14 -14.58 -7.61 -8.21
CA LYS A 14 -15.25 -6.46 -7.58
C LYS A 14 -14.97 -6.46 -6.08
N GLY A 15 -14.71 -5.28 -5.52
CA GLY A 15 -14.61 -5.14 -4.08
C GLY A 15 -14.39 -3.71 -3.61
N SER A 16 -14.46 -3.54 -2.30
CA SER A 16 -14.27 -2.28 -1.59
C SER A 16 -12.85 -2.18 -1.06
N LEU A 17 -12.19 -1.03 -1.28
CA LEU A 17 -10.87 -0.78 -0.73
C LEU A 17 -11.01 -0.19 0.66
N ILE A 18 -10.42 -0.83 1.65
CA ILE A 18 -10.29 -0.28 3.00
C ILE A 18 -9.07 0.63 2.99
N VAL A 19 -9.28 1.91 3.30
CA VAL A 19 -8.23 2.91 3.38
C VAL A 19 -8.32 3.54 4.77
N PRO A 20 -7.23 3.55 5.56
CA PRO A 20 -7.20 4.30 6.82
C PRO A 20 -7.58 5.77 6.60
N ARG A 21 -8.29 6.37 7.55
CA ARG A 21 -8.79 7.75 7.42
C ARG A 21 -7.66 8.72 7.13
N GLU A 22 -6.54 8.56 7.81
CA GLU A 22 -5.36 9.41 7.70
C GLU A 22 -4.77 9.36 6.28
N VAL A 23 -4.72 8.16 5.70
CA VAL A 23 -4.29 7.98 4.30
C VAL A 23 -5.28 8.65 3.36
N LEU A 24 -6.59 8.49 3.58
CA LEU A 24 -7.60 9.14 2.75
C LEU A 24 -7.48 10.67 2.82
N ASP A 25 -7.26 11.23 3.99
CA ASP A 25 -7.12 12.68 4.19
C ASP A 25 -5.83 13.21 3.55
N ASP A 26 -4.72 12.46 3.63
CA ASP A 26 -3.49 12.78 2.90
C ASP A 26 -3.70 12.75 1.37
N LEU A 27 -4.46 11.78 0.85
CA LEU A 27 -4.79 11.69 -0.57
C LEU A 27 -5.65 12.88 -1.02
N LYS A 28 -6.62 13.31 -0.20
CA LYS A 28 -7.43 14.51 -0.46
C LYS A 28 -6.58 15.76 -0.45
N ARG A 29 -5.70 15.93 0.55
CA ARG A 29 -4.77 17.06 0.63
C ARG A 29 -3.86 17.11 -0.59
N TYR A 30 -3.33 15.97 -1.00
CA TYR A 30 -2.52 15.86 -2.21
C TYR A 30 -3.32 16.20 -3.47
N ALA A 31 -4.55 15.72 -3.60
CA ALA A 31 -5.43 15.97 -4.75
C ALA A 31 -5.61 17.47 -5.01
N SER A 32 -5.77 18.26 -3.95
CA SER A 32 -5.95 19.72 -4.01
C SER A 32 -4.65 20.51 -3.96
N SER A 33 -3.49 19.85 -3.88
CA SER A 33 -2.20 20.54 -3.79
C SER A 33 -1.82 21.24 -5.11
N THR A 34 -1.19 22.42 -5.03
CA THR A 34 -0.74 23.17 -6.21
C THR A 34 0.10 22.33 -7.18
N PRO A 35 1.10 21.53 -6.74
CA PRO A 35 1.86 20.68 -7.65
C PRO A 35 1.00 19.65 -8.39
N ARG A 36 -0.04 19.09 -7.73
CA ARG A 36 -0.96 18.14 -8.35
C ARG A 36 -1.91 18.84 -9.33
N LEU A 37 -2.46 20.01 -8.98
CA LEU A 37 -3.33 20.78 -9.86
C LEU A 37 -2.59 21.24 -11.13
N LEU A 38 -1.35 21.69 -11.01
CA LEU A 38 -0.52 22.09 -12.16
C LEU A 38 -0.24 20.91 -13.10
N ARG A 39 -0.05 19.69 -12.57
CA ARG A 39 0.09 18.48 -13.39
C ARG A 39 -1.23 18.12 -14.08
N GLN A 40 -2.37 18.29 -13.40
CA GLN A 40 -3.69 18.06 -14.01
C GLN A 40 -3.95 18.98 -15.19
N ALA A 41 -3.59 20.25 -15.06
CA ALA A 41 -3.80 21.25 -16.10
C ALA A 41 -3.10 20.82 -17.40
N LYS A 42 -1.89 20.27 -17.28
CA LYS A 42 -1.04 19.80 -18.38
C LYS A 42 -1.28 18.36 -18.83
N ALA A 43 -2.06 17.58 -18.08
CA ALA A 43 -2.35 16.18 -18.43
C ALA A 43 -3.28 16.08 -19.64
N HIS A 44 -3.15 14.98 -20.40
CA HIS A 44 -4.12 14.60 -21.42
C HIS A 44 -5.53 14.50 -20.81
N ARG A 45 -6.57 14.80 -21.60
CA ARG A 45 -7.97 14.83 -21.14
C ARG A 45 -8.34 13.57 -20.36
N ASP A 46 -7.98 12.41 -20.90
CA ASP A 46 -8.31 11.09 -20.34
C ASP A 46 -7.57 10.77 -19.02
N HIS A 47 -6.57 11.56 -18.64
CA HIS A 47 -5.74 11.34 -17.46
C HIS A 47 -5.97 12.38 -16.37
N LYS A 48 -6.87 13.36 -16.57
CA LYS A 48 -7.08 14.44 -15.59
C LYS A 48 -7.61 13.92 -14.26
N ASP A 49 -8.37 12.82 -14.29
CA ASP A 49 -8.94 12.18 -13.10
C ASP A 49 -7.95 11.23 -12.40
N CYS A 50 -6.79 10.94 -13.00
CA CYS A 50 -5.77 10.14 -12.34
C CYS A 50 -5.16 10.91 -11.16
N LEU A 51 -5.36 10.44 -9.93
CA LEU A 51 -4.83 11.11 -8.74
C LEU A 51 -3.30 11.28 -8.80
N PHE A 52 -2.56 10.27 -9.22
CA PHE A 52 -1.10 10.34 -9.30
C PHE A 52 -0.64 10.63 -10.73
N LEU A 53 -0.06 11.82 -10.92
CA LEU A 53 0.54 12.26 -12.17
C LEU A 53 2.04 12.49 -11.97
N THR A 54 2.84 12.05 -12.93
CA THR A 54 4.28 12.27 -12.97
C THR A 54 4.59 13.75 -13.18
N ARG A 55 5.88 14.13 -13.09
CA ARG A 55 6.34 15.48 -13.44
C ARG A 55 6.02 15.87 -14.88
N SER A 56 5.93 14.89 -15.79
CA SER A 56 5.52 15.07 -17.18
C SER A 56 4.00 14.93 -17.39
N SER A 57 3.21 14.94 -16.32
CA SER A 57 1.74 14.92 -16.35
C SER A 57 1.14 13.68 -17.01
N LYS A 58 1.84 12.54 -16.90
CA LYS A 58 1.36 11.22 -17.34
C LYS A 58 0.98 10.37 -16.11
N PRO A 59 0.06 9.41 -16.23
CA PRO A 59 -0.18 8.42 -15.19
C PRO A 59 1.08 7.61 -14.87
N TYR A 60 1.16 7.11 -13.64
CA TYR A 60 2.20 6.15 -13.27
C TYR A 60 1.90 4.77 -13.85
N SER A 61 2.91 4.14 -14.46
CA SER A 61 2.85 2.75 -14.92
C SER A 61 3.51 1.79 -13.91
N PRO A 62 3.18 0.49 -13.92
CA PRO A 62 3.84 -0.50 -13.06
C PRO A 62 5.37 -0.54 -13.21
N ASN A 63 5.87 -0.35 -14.42
CA ASN A 63 7.32 -0.28 -14.70
C ASN A 63 7.94 0.97 -14.07
N LEU A 64 7.25 2.10 -14.13
CA LEU A 64 7.71 3.34 -13.50
C LEU A 64 7.75 3.21 -11.98
N VAL A 65 6.73 2.61 -11.37
CA VAL A 65 6.70 2.34 -9.93
C VAL A 65 7.87 1.42 -9.54
N SER A 66 8.10 0.35 -10.31
CA SER A 66 9.22 -0.57 -10.08
C SER A 66 10.58 0.16 -10.12
N ARG A 67 10.77 1.06 -11.08
CA ARG A 67 11.98 1.90 -11.15
C ARG A 67 12.13 2.83 -9.96
N LEU A 68 11.05 3.50 -9.52
CA LEU A 68 11.10 4.38 -8.35
C LEU A 68 11.42 3.62 -7.06
N ILE A 69 10.88 2.41 -6.90
CA ILE A 69 11.21 1.54 -5.76
C ILE A 69 12.66 1.08 -5.81
N PHE A 70 13.19 0.79 -7.00
CA PHE A 70 14.61 0.50 -7.18
C PHE A 70 15.48 1.70 -6.74
N GLU A 71 15.16 2.91 -7.20
CA GLU A 71 15.91 4.12 -6.85
C GLU A 71 15.85 4.43 -5.35
N MET A 72 14.65 4.33 -4.75
CA MET A 72 14.45 4.46 -3.31
C MET A 72 15.34 3.47 -2.54
N ARG A 73 15.41 2.22 -2.99
CA ARG A 73 16.24 1.19 -2.37
C ARG A 73 17.72 1.53 -2.42
N GLN A 74 18.24 1.97 -3.57
CA GLN A 74 19.64 2.38 -3.68
C GLN A 74 19.98 3.52 -2.71
N GLN A 75 19.09 4.50 -2.60
CA GLN A 75 19.25 5.63 -1.66
C GLN A 75 19.15 5.19 -0.19
N ALA A 76 18.28 4.23 0.12
CA ALA A 76 18.13 3.75 1.48
C ALA A 76 19.35 2.92 1.93
N VAL A 77 19.85 2.06 1.04
CA VAL A 77 21.06 1.25 1.29
C VAL A 77 22.28 2.15 1.47
N SER A 78 22.44 3.22 0.68
CA SER A 78 23.55 4.17 0.88
C SER A 78 23.48 4.94 2.20
N ARG A 79 22.32 4.97 2.85
CA ARG A 79 22.08 5.56 4.18
C ARG A 79 22.11 4.52 5.31
N GLY A 80 22.61 3.32 5.06
CA GLY A 80 22.78 2.27 6.07
C GLY A 80 21.55 1.36 6.29
N LEU A 81 20.46 1.55 5.53
CA LEU A 81 19.28 0.68 5.61
C LEU A 81 19.45 -0.57 4.73
N HIS A 82 20.52 -1.33 4.98
CA HIS A 82 20.93 -2.48 4.16
C HIS A 82 19.86 -3.56 4.03
N PHE A 83 18.94 -3.68 5.00
CA PHE A 83 17.82 -4.63 4.93
C PHE A 83 16.88 -4.38 3.74
N LEU A 84 16.83 -3.15 3.21
CA LEU A 84 16.01 -2.82 2.03
C LEU A 84 16.60 -3.35 0.72
N HIS A 85 17.85 -3.82 0.68
CA HIS A 85 18.48 -4.33 -0.54
C HIS A 85 17.67 -5.46 -1.21
N ARG A 86 16.94 -6.26 -0.42
CA ARG A 86 16.11 -7.38 -0.91
C ARG A 86 14.62 -7.02 -1.00
N PHE A 87 14.27 -5.75 -0.82
CA PHE A 87 12.89 -5.29 -0.88
C PHE A 87 12.38 -5.20 -2.33
N HIS A 88 11.17 -5.73 -2.54
CA HIS A 88 10.40 -5.67 -3.77
C HIS A 88 9.00 -5.11 -3.51
N PHE A 89 8.46 -4.33 -4.45
CA PHE A 89 7.16 -3.65 -4.27
C PHE A 89 5.99 -4.60 -3.93
N HIS A 90 5.96 -5.80 -4.51
CA HIS A 90 4.91 -6.78 -4.20
C HIS A 90 4.90 -7.21 -2.72
N GLN A 91 6.02 -7.05 -2.00
CA GLN A 91 6.11 -7.34 -0.57
C GLN A 91 5.30 -6.34 0.27
N SER A 92 5.09 -5.09 -0.17
CA SER A 92 4.19 -4.15 0.54
C SER A 92 2.78 -4.71 0.67
N ARG A 93 2.28 -5.35 -0.40
CA ARG A 93 0.97 -6.01 -0.39
C ARG A 93 0.96 -7.24 0.53
N ALA A 94 2.04 -8.01 0.56
CA ALA A 94 2.16 -9.15 1.47
C ALA A 94 2.19 -8.69 2.94
N THR A 95 2.99 -7.67 3.27
CA THR A 95 3.04 -7.05 4.61
C THR A 95 1.67 -6.57 5.05
N PHE A 96 0.93 -5.87 4.18
CA PHE A 96 -0.44 -5.44 4.47
C PHE A 96 -1.37 -6.61 4.79
N GLY A 97 -1.37 -7.67 3.96
CA GLY A 97 -2.19 -8.85 4.19
C GLY A 97 -1.86 -9.57 5.50
N THR A 98 -0.56 -9.74 5.78
CA THR A 98 -0.04 -10.32 7.04
C THR A 98 -0.42 -9.49 8.27
N TRP A 99 -0.43 -8.17 8.15
CA TRP A 99 -0.79 -7.29 9.27
C TRP A 99 -2.28 -7.31 9.58
N ILE A 100 -3.13 -7.23 8.56
CA ILE A 100 -4.58 -7.30 8.78
C ILE A 100 -4.95 -8.66 9.35
N ILE A 101 -4.40 -9.75 8.84
CA ILE A 101 -4.74 -11.08 9.36
C ILE A 101 -4.28 -11.24 10.82
N GLN A 102 -3.10 -10.74 11.18
CA GLN A 102 -2.63 -10.74 12.57
C GLN A 102 -3.60 -9.95 13.46
N LEU A 103 -3.96 -8.72 13.07
CA LEU A 103 -4.87 -7.87 13.84
C LEU A 103 -6.24 -8.53 14.04
N LEU A 104 -6.78 -9.18 13.02
CA LEU A 104 -8.06 -9.90 13.12
C LEU A 104 -7.98 -11.12 14.03
N LEU A 105 -6.88 -11.86 14.00
CA LEU A 105 -6.68 -12.99 14.91
C LEU A 105 -6.53 -12.53 16.36
N ASP A 106 -5.87 -11.38 16.59
CA ASP A 106 -5.68 -10.80 17.92
C ASP A 106 -7.01 -10.34 18.56
N THR A 107 -8.04 -10.04 17.76
CA THR A 107 -9.40 -9.75 18.27
C THR A 107 -10.22 -11.01 18.58
N GLY A 108 -9.68 -12.20 18.32
CA GLY A 108 -10.36 -13.49 18.54
C GLY A 108 -11.29 -13.91 17.41
N ILE A 109 -11.25 -13.27 16.23
CA ILE A 109 -12.00 -13.71 15.05
C ILE A 109 -11.47 -15.07 14.59
N ARG A 110 -12.38 -15.95 14.15
CA ARG A 110 -12.02 -17.27 13.61
C ARG A 110 -11.11 -17.12 12.39
N THR A 111 -10.10 -17.96 12.31
CA THR A 111 -9.12 -17.98 11.21
C THR A 111 -9.76 -17.98 9.82
N THR A 112 -10.82 -18.77 9.62
CA THR A 112 -11.54 -18.83 8.34
C THR A 112 -12.18 -17.50 7.95
N ASP A 113 -12.76 -16.79 8.92
CA ASP A 113 -13.40 -15.49 8.68
C ASP A 113 -12.35 -14.40 8.45
N ALA A 114 -11.23 -14.45 9.17
CA ALA A 114 -10.10 -13.55 8.95
C ALA A 114 -9.50 -13.72 7.53
N VAL A 115 -9.34 -14.96 7.05
CA VAL A 115 -8.87 -15.25 5.68
C VAL A 115 -9.84 -14.71 4.62
N ARG A 116 -11.14 -14.93 4.80
CA ARG A 116 -12.16 -14.40 3.89
C ARG A 116 -12.14 -12.88 3.83
N PHE A 117 -12.07 -12.24 4.99
CA PHE A 117 -11.97 -10.78 5.08
C PHE A 117 -10.74 -10.25 4.33
N VAL A 118 -9.56 -10.82 4.59
CA VAL A 118 -8.31 -10.38 3.96
C VAL A 118 -8.30 -10.67 2.46
N ARG A 119 -8.84 -11.82 2.02
CA ARG A 119 -9.03 -12.11 0.59
C ARG A 119 -9.83 -11.00 -0.09
N ASP A 120 -10.96 -10.60 0.50
CA ASP A 120 -11.84 -9.59 -0.06
C ASP A 120 -11.20 -8.20 -0.03
N ALA A 121 -10.59 -7.81 1.10
CA ALA A 121 -9.88 -6.54 1.24
C ALA A 121 -8.71 -6.40 0.26
N MET A 122 -8.07 -7.51 -0.09
CA MET A 122 -6.98 -7.53 -1.06
C MET A 122 -7.47 -7.73 -2.49
N LEU A 123 -8.72 -8.10 -2.76
CA LEU A 123 -9.23 -8.47 -4.09
C LEU A 123 -8.54 -9.74 -4.65
N HIS A 124 -8.29 -10.73 -3.79
CA HIS A 124 -7.83 -12.05 -4.24
C HIS A 124 -9.01 -12.86 -4.77
N LYS A 125 -8.80 -13.56 -5.90
CA LYS A 125 -9.80 -14.48 -6.45
C LYS A 125 -10.03 -15.68 -5.52
N ASP A 126 -8.95 -16.22 -4.95
CA ASP A 126 -8.95 -17.46 -4.21
C ASP A 126 -8.29 -17.31 -2.84
N GLU A 127 -8.86 -17.99 -1.83
CA GLU A 127 -8.35 -17.98 -0.45
C GLU A 127 -6.94 -18.58 -0.34
N ARG A 128 -6.56 -19.48 -1.25
CA ARG A 128 -5.22 -20.09 -1.30
C ARG A 128 -4.10 -19.05 -1.28
N THR A 129 -4.29 -17.92 -1.94
CA THR A 129 -3.29 -16.82 -1.96
C THR A 129 -3.18 -16.15 -0.59
N THR A 130 -4.30 -16.03 0.12
CA THR A 130 -4.39 -15.42 1.45
C THR A 130 -3.91 -16.35 2.56
N LEU A 131 -4.12 -17.66 2.43
CA LEU A 131 -3.65 -18.67 3.39
C LEU A 131 -2.12 -18.65 3.58
N ASN A 132 -1.37 -18.21 2.57
CA ASN A 132 0.07 -18.03 2.69
C ASN A 132 0.45 -17.04 3.79
N TYR A 133 -0.42 -16.09 4.14
CA TYR A 133 -0.14 -15.13 5.22
C TYR A 133 -0.25 -15.76 6.62
N ILE A 134 -1.14 -16.73 6.83
CA ILE A 134 -1.22 -17.47 8.09
C ILE A 134 0.03 -18.31 8.27
N LYS A 135 0.38 -19.11 7.25
CA LYS A 135 1.59 -19.93 7.27
C LYS A 135 2.81 -19.07 7.55
N PHE A 136 2.89 -17.92 6.88
CA PHE A 136 3.94 -16.96 7.15
C PHE A 136 3.93 -16.52 8.62
N LEU A 137 2.81 -16.11 9.22
CA LEU A 137 2.75 -15.69 10.63
C LEU A 137 3.19 -16.80 11.60
N GLU A 138 2.73 -18.03 11.37
CA GLU A 138 3.10 -19.20 12.17
C GLU A 138 4.61 -19.46 12.11
N GLU A 139 5.20 -19.38 10.91
CA GLU A 139 6.64 -19.56 10.68
C GLU A 139 7.49 -18.34 11.09
N SER A 140 6.90 -17.14 11.15
CA SER A 140 7.61 -15.87 11.31
C SER A 140 7.35 -15.16 12.64
N ARG A 141 6.77 -15.85 13.63
CA ARG A 141 6.59 -15.36 15.01
C ARG A 141 7.87 -14.74 15.62
N GLY A 142 9.06 -15.15 15.18
CA GLY A 142 10.36 -14.55 15.56
C GLY A 142 10.84 -13.35 14.71
N LYS A 143 10.11 -12.90 13.69
CA LYS A 143 10.51 -11.84 12.72
C LYS A 143 9.71 -10.53 12.85
N GLN A 144 8.86 -10.42 13.87
CA GLN A 144 7.98 -9.26 14.08
C GLN A 144 8.77 -7.94 14.20
N GLU A 145 9.96 -7.98 14.81
CA GLU A 145 10.83 -6.81 14.95
C GLU A 145 11.27 -6.25 13.58
N LEU A 146 11.59 -7.13 12.62
CA LEU A 146 12.00 -6.73 11.28
C LEU A 146 10.84 -6.13 10.48
N ALA A 147 9.63 -6.69 10.62
CA ALA A 147 8.42 -6.15 10.00
C ALA A 147 8.07 -4.77 10.56
N SER A 148 8.23 -4.57 11.88
CA SER A 148 8.04 -3.27 12.54
C SER A 148 9.05 -2.23 12.01
N LYS A 149 10.34 -2.56 11.98
CA LYS A 149 11.40 -1.69 11.43
C LYS A 149 11.18 -1.36 9.95
N PHE A 150 10.76 -2.34 9.14
CA PHE A 150 10.42 -2.12 7.74
C PHE A 150 9.28 -1.11 7.60
N SER A 151 8.21 -1.29 8.35
CA SER A 151 7.05 -0.41 8.24
C SER A 151 7.29 0.98 8.80
N GLN A 152 8.09 1.12 9.87
CA GLN A 152 8.55 2.43 10.33
C GLN A 152 9.31 3.17 9.22
N ALA A 153 10.24 2.49 8.55
CA ALA A 153 11.02 3.07 7.46
C ALA A 153 10.16 3.39 6.23
N PHE A 154 9.18 2.55 5.91
CA PHE A 154 8.36 2.68 4.69
C PHE A 154 7.21 3.67 4.83
N THR A 155 6.59 3.74 6.01
CA THR A 155 5.43 4.61 6.26
C THR A 155 5.83 5.97 6.81
N GLY A 156 7.02 6.10 7.42
CA GLY A 156 7.47 7.33 8.07
C GLY A 156 6.62 7.75 9.28
N LEU A 157 5.70 6.89 9.75
CA LEU A 157 4.67 7.24 10.73
C LEU A 157 5.22 7.60 12.13
N CYS A 158 6.47 7.23 12.47
CA CYS A 158 7.09 7.62 13.75
C CYS A 158 7.40 9.12 13.88
N ARG A 159 7.40 9.90 12.79
CA ARG A 159 7.66 11.36 12.84
C ARG A 159 6.41 12.21 12.71
N ARG A 160 5.21 11.62 12.66
CA ARG A 160 3.99 12.41 12.83
C ARG A 160 3.85 12.71 14.32
N THR A 161 4.07 13.97 14.68
CA THR A 161 3.59 14.51 15.95
C THR A 161 2.07 14.52 15.88
N TRP A 162 1.45 13.48 16.41
CA TRP A 162 -0.01 13.34 16.51
C TRP A 162 -0.65 14.38 17.45
N ASN A 163 0.17 15.22 18.10
CA ASN A 163 -0.23 16.34 18.96
C ASN A 163 0.00 17.72 18.32
N GLN A 164 0.02 17.81 16.99
CA GLN A 164 -0.09 19.10 16.29
C GLN A 164 -1.27 19.07 15.32
N GLU A 165 -2.44 18.69 15.85
CA GLU A 165 -3.68 19.33 15.43
C GLU A 165 -3.94 20.42 16.47
N ASP A 166 -3.47 21.63 16.20
CA ASP A 166 -4.00 22.89 16.74
C ASP A 166 -3.31 24.07 16.03
N ALA A 167 -4.10 24.72 15.15
CA ALA A 167 -4.01 26.05 14.53
C ALA A 167 -4.25 26.01 13.01
#